data_AF-W1WBN7-F1
#
_entry.id   AF-W1WBN7-F1
#
_cell.length_a   1.000
_cell.length_b   1.000
_cell.length_c   1.000
_cell.angle_alpha   90.00
_cell.angle_beta   90.00
_cell.angle_gamma   90.00
#
_symmetry.space_group_name_H-M   'P 1'
#
loop_
_entity.id
_entity.type
_entity.pdbx_description
1 polymer ?
#
loop_
_entity_poly.entity_id
_entity_poly.type
_entity_poly.pdbx_seq_one_letter_code
_entity_poly.pdbx_strand_id
1 'polypeptide(L)'
;MLKVEMLSTGDEVLHGQIVDTNAAWLADFFFHQGLPLSRRNTVGDNLDDLVTILRERSQHADVLIVTGGLGPPSDDLSALAAATAKGEGMVLHEAWLKEMERYFHERGRVMAPSNRKQAELPASAEFINN
;
A
#
# COMPACT_ATOMS: atom_id res chain seq x y z
N MET A 1 -19.52 -12.66 -10.21
CA MET A 1 -19.53 -11.24 -9.78
C MET A 1 -18.11 -10.91 -9.37
N LEU A 2 -17.59 -9.74 -9.75
CA LEU A 2 -16.22 -9.33 -9.39
C LEU A 2 -16.08 -9.30 -7.87
N LYS A 3 -15.04 -9.94 -7.34
CA LYS A 3 -14.79 -10.05 -5.90
C LYS A 3 -13.70 -9.06 -5.49
N VAL A 4 -14.14 -7.93 -4.93
CA VAL A 4 -13.26 -6.89 -4.38
C VAL A 4 -13.09 -7.12 -2.88
N GLU A 5 -11.85 -7.06 -2.41
CA GLU A 5 -11.48 -7.15 -1.00
C GLU A 5 -10.55 -5.99 -0.62
N MET A 6 -10.37 -5.78 0.68
CA MET A 6 -9.46 -4.76 1.21
C MET A 6 -8.52 -5.33 2.27
N LEU A 7 -7.32 -4.77 2.34
CA LEU A 7 -6.32 -4.98 3.37
C LEU A 7 -5.88 -3.64 3.94
N SER A 8 -6.12 -3.42 5.24
CA SER A 8 -5.53 -2.31 5.99
C SER A 8 -4.22 -2.78 6.64
N THR A 9 -3.16 -1.99 6.53
CA THR A 9 -1.89 -2.23 7.21
C THR A 9 -1.63 -1.12 8.23
N GLY A 10 -0.93 -1.45 9.32
CA GLY A 10 -0.58 -0.51 10.37
C GLY A 10 -0.82 -1.11 11.75
N ASP A 11 0.22 -1.17 12.59
CA ASP A 11 0.09 -1.63 13.97
C ASP A 11 -0.90 -0.78 14.78
N GLU A 12 -0.96 0.52 14.54
CA GLU A 12 -1.89 1.43 15.19
C GLU A 12 -3.35 1.13 14.83
N VAL A 13 -3.61 0.64 13.62
CA VAL A 13 -4.92 0.19 13.18
C VAL A 13 -5.24 -1.18 13.79
N LEU A 14 -4.29 -2.12 13.71
CA LEU A 14 -4.46 -3.49 14.24
C LEU A 14 -4.76 -3.49 15.75
N HIS A 15 -4.05 -2.67 16.52
CA HIS A 15 -4.22 -2.58 17.97
C HIS A 15 -5.36 -1.62 18.38
N GLY A 16 -6.06 -1.01 17.42
CA GLY A 16 -7.17 -0.09 17.69
C GLY A 16 -6.76 1.22 18.36
N GLN A 17 -5.51 1.65 18.20
CA GLN A 17 -5.03 2.96 18.65
C GLN A 17 -5.64 4.08 17.81
N ILE A 18 -5.92 3.80 16.54
CA ILE A 18 -6.72 4.66 15.65
C ILE A 18 -7.89 3.88 15.06
N VAL A 19 -8.93 4.61 14.67
CA VAL A 19 -10.06 4.04 13.94
C VAL A 19 -9.72 3.97 12.45
N ASP A 20 -9.92 2.80 11.84
CA ASP A 20 -9.75 2.59 10.40
C ASP A 20 -10.87 3.28 9.58
N THR A 21 -10.75 4.60 9.47
CA THR A 21 -11.69 5.43 8.70
C THR A 21 -11.51 5.25 7.19
N ASN A 22 -10.31 4.86 6.72
CA ASN A 22 -10.05 4.53 5.32
C ASN A 22 -10.93 3.37 4.87
N ALA A 23 -11.00 2.31 5.67
CA ALA A 23 -11.77 1.15 5.32
C ALA A 23 -13.29 1.35 5.46
N ALA A 24 -13.72 2.23 6.37
CA ALA A 24 -15.12 2.67 6.42
C ALA A 24 -15.51 3.45 5.15
N TRP A 25 -14.70 4.45 4.77
CA TRP A 25 -14.93 5.27 3.58
C TRP A 25 -14.89 4.45 2.28
N LEU A 26 -13.89 3.59 2.12
CA LEU A 26 -13.72 2.80 0.90
C LEU A 26 -14.86 1.79 0.72
N ALA A 27 -15.29 1.13 1.80
CA ALA A 27 -16.41 0.21 1.75
C ALA A 27 -17.72 0.91 1.33
N ASP A 28 -17.99 2.09 1.89
CA ASP A 28 -19.16 2.90 1.55
C ASP A 28 -19.11 3.37 0.08
N PHE A 29 -17.95 3.86 -0.37
CA PHE A 29 -17.73 4.27 -1.75
C PHE A 29 -18.02 3.11 -2.72
N PHE A 30 -17.39 1.96 -2.51
CA PHE A 30 -17.55 0.78 -3.37
C PHE A 30 -18.97 0.22 -3.36
N PHE A 31 -19.66 0.25 -2.21
CA PHE A 31 -21.07 -0.13 -2.12
C PHE A 31 -21.95 0.76 -3.01
N HIS A 32 -21.76 2.08 -2.96
CA HIS A 32 -22.50 3.03 -3.80
C HIS A 32 -22.15 2.95 -5.29
N GLN A 33 -20.96 2.43 -5.64
CA GLN A 33 -20.60 2.11 -7.04
C GLN A 33 -21.17 0.77 -7.52
N GLY A 34 -21.93 0.03 -6.69
CA GLY A 34 -22.46 -1.28 -7.04
C GLY A 34 -21.43 -2.42 -7.01
N LEU A 35 -20.29 -2.20 -6.35
CA LEU A 35 -19.19 -3.17 -6.20
C LEU A 35 -18.87 -3.39 -4.71
N PRO A 36 -19.80 -3.90 -3.89
CA PRO A 36 -19.58 -4.03 -2.45
C PRO A 36 -18.34 -4.87 -2.12
N LEU A 37 -17.56 -4.43 -1.13
CA LEU A 37 -16.43 -5.21 -0.64
C LEU A 37 -16.91 -6.52 -0.03
N SER A 38 -16.30 -7.62 -0.46
CA SER A 38 -16.68 -8.97 -0.02
C SER A 38 -15.98 -9.40 1.28
N ARG A 39 -14.82 -8.80 1.59
CA ARG A 39 -14.05 -9.03 2.81
C ARG A 39 -13.11 -7.85 3.08
N ARG A 40 -12.80 -7.64 4.36
CA ARG A 40 -11.77 -6.72 4.84
C ARG A 40 -10.84 -7.47 5.79
N ASN A 41 -9.54 -7.20 5.71
CA ASN A 41 -8.52 -7.73 6.62
C ASN A 41 -7.71 -6.56 7.18
N THR A 42 -7.18 -6.73 8.38
CA THR A 42 -6.25 -5.79 9.01
C THR A 42 -5.04 -6.58 9.49
N VAL A 43 -3.83 -6.13 9.14
CA VAL A 43 -2.56 -6.78 9.50
C VAL A 43 -1.59 -5.71 9.96
N GLY A 44 -0.71 -6.05 10.90
CA GLY A 44 0.32 -5.15 11.43
C GLY A 44 1.49 -4.97 10.45
N ASP A 45 2.50 -4.21 10.87
CA ASP A 45 3.66 -3.88 10.04
C ASP A 45 4.75 -4.97 10.10
N ASN A 46 4.33 -6.21 9.82
CA ASN A 46 5.21 -7.37 9.72
C ASN A 46 5.26 -7.87 8.27
N LEU A 47 6.47 -7.96 7.70
CA LEU A 47 6.66 -8.33 6.29
C LEU A 47 6.13 -9.74 5.98
N ASP A 48 6.37 -10.73 6.83
CA ASP A 48 5.98 -12.11 6.59
C ASP A 48 4.45 -12.28 6.64
N ASP A 49 3.81 -11.59 7.58
CA ASP A 49 2.33 -11.58 7.69
C ASP A 49 1.70 -10.88 6.47
N LEU A 50 2.26 -9.74 6.04
CA LEU A 50 1.81 -9.02 4.84
C LEU A 50 1.98 -9.87 3.57
N VAL A 51 3.13 -10.53 3.41
CA VAL A 51 3.37 -11.43 2.26
C VAL A 51 2.39 -12.60 2.27
N THR A 52 2.15 -13.18 3.46
CA THR A 52 1.25 -14.32 3.62
C THR A 52 -0.19 -13.94 3.25
N ILE A 53 -0.72 -12.85 3.79
CA ILE A 53 -2.08 -12.41 3.49
C ILE A 53 -2.22 -12.00 2.01
N LEU A 54 -1.22 -11.33 1.42
CA LEU A 54 -1.25 -10.95 0.00
C LEU A 54 -1.32 -12.18 -0.90
N ARG A 55 -0.52 -13.22 -0.62
CA ARG A 55 -0.58 -14.50 -1.35
C ARG A 55 -1.92 -15.20 -1.18
N GLU A 56 -2.42 -15.29 0.05
CA GLU A 56 -3.71 -15.93 0.34
C GLU A 56 -4.86 -15.19 -0.35
N ARG A 57 -4.89 -13.86 -0.28
CA ARG A 57 -5.92 -13.03 -0.92
C ARG A 57 -5.86 -13.07 -2.44
N SER A 58 -4.66 -13.18 -3.03
CA SER A 58 -4.51 -13.34 -4.49
C SER A 58 -5.19 -14.58 -5.07
N GLN A 59 -5.45 -15.61 -4.25
CA GLN A 59 -6.18 -16.82 -4.67
C GLN A 59 -7.70 -16.67 -4.59
N HIS A 60 -8.20 -15.61 -3.97
CA HIS A 60 -9.61 -15.49 -3.59
C HIS A 60 -10.28 -14.20 -4.05
N ALA A 61 -9.54 -13.12 -4.25
CA ALA A 61 -10.07 -11.83 -4.68
C ALA A 61 -9.63 -11.55 -6.11
N ASP A 62 -10.55 -11.02 -6.92
CA ASP A 62 -10.21 -10.50 -8.25
C ASP A 62 -9.47 -9.16 -8.12
N VAL A 63 -9.80 -8.39 -7.08
CA VAL A 63 -9.18 -7.10 -6.76
C VAL A 63 -8.96 -7.02 -5.25
N LEU A 64 -7.73 -6.69 -4.83
CA LEU A 64 -7.39 -6.40 -3.45
C LEU A 64 -6.89 -4.96 -3.35
N ILE A 65 -7.55 -4.12 -2.56
CA ILE A 65 -7.12 -2.75 -2.30
C ILE A 65 -6.38 -2.72 -0.96
N VAL A 66 -5.13 -2.25 -0.99
CA VAL A 66 -4.28 -2.16 0.21
C VAL A 66 -4.18 -0.70 0.63
N THR A 67 -4.31 -0.42 1.93
CA THR A 67 -4.12 0.94 2.48
C THR A 67 -3.13 0.91 3.63
N GLY A 68 -2.21 1.88 3.66
CA GLY A 68 -1.13 1.95 4.64
C GLY A 68 0.20 1.38 4.12
N GLY A 69 1.30 1.61 4.85
CA GLY A 69 2.58 0.96 4.59
C GLY A 69 3.35 1.46 3.35
N LEU A 70 3.12 2.70 2.88
CA LEU A 70 3.77 3.31 1.70
C LEU A 70 4.63 4.54 2.04
N GLY A 71 4.78 4.84 3.32
CA GLY A 71 5.56 5.98 3.80
C GLY A 71 7.09 5.76 3.78
N PRO A 72 7.84 6.81 4.18
CA PRO A 72 9.30 6.75 4.34
C PRO A 72 9.82 5.83 5.47
N PRO A 73 9.14 5.68 6.63
CA PRO A 73 9.57 4.79 7.70
C PRO A 73 9.96 3.37 7.26
N SER A 74 10.82 2.72 8.04
CA SER A 74 11.34 1.39 7.71
C SER A 74 10.27 0.29 7.79
N ASP A 75 9.30 0.48 8.68
CA ASP A 75 8.12 -0.35 8.93
C ASP A 75 7.02 -0.18 7.87
N ASP A 76 7.09 0.82 6.98
CA ASP A 76 6.20 0.91 5.81
C ASP A 76 6.51 -0.17 4.75
N LEU A 77 5.90 -1.34 4.85
CA LEU A 77 6.34 -2.54 4.12
C LEU A 77 5.45 -2.96 2.93
N SER A 78 4.36 -2.24 2.63
CA SER A 78 3.33 -2.70 1.67
C SER A 78 3.87 -2.95 0.26
N ALA A 79 4.68 -2.03 -0.29
CA ALA A 79 5.23 -2.19 -1.63
C ALA A 79 6.21 -3.38 -1.72
N LEU A 80 7.08 -3.53 -0.71
CA LEU A 80 8.02 -4.64 -0.60
C LEU A 80 7.29 -5.99 -0.42
N ALA A 81 6.25 -6.02 0.41
CA ALA A 81 5.42 -7.19 0.62
C ALA A 81 4.71 -7.61 -0.67
N ALA A 82 4.20 -6.66 -1.45
CA ALA A 82 3.58 -6.93 -2.76
C ALA A 82 4.56 -7.55 -3.76
N ALA A 83 5.76 -6.97 -3.89
CA ALA A 83 6.81 -7.53 -4.75
C ALA A 83 7.21 -8.95 -4.31
N THR A 84 7.41 -9.15 -3.01
CA THR A 84 7.80 -10.44 -2.42
C THR A 84 6.70 -11.50 -2.56
N ALA A 85 5.43 -11.11 -2.39
CA ALA A 85 4.28 -11.99 -2.57
C ALA A 85 4.19 -12.48 -4.01
N LYS A 86 4.41 -11.58 -4.99
CA LYS A 86 4.43 -11.88 -6.43
C LYS A 86 5.68 -12.64 -6.88
N GLY A 87 6.78 -12.55 -6.13
CA GLY A 87 8.05 -13.17 -6.48
C GLY A 87 8.88 -12.34 -7.46
N GLU A 88 8.78 -11.01 -7.38
CA GLU A 88 9.54 -10.08 -8.20
C GLU A 88 10.37 -9.09 -7.37
N GLY A 89 11.28 -8.38 -8.02
CA GLY A 89 12.12 -7.37 -7.40
C GLY A 89 11.46 -5.98 -7.35
N MET A 90 12.09 -5.08 -6.60
CA MET A 90 11.78 -3.66 -6.60
C MET A 90 12.63 -2.93 -7.64
N VAL A 91 12.06 -1.97 -8.34
CA VAL A 91 12.73 -1.09 -9.30
C VAL A 91 12.47 0.36 -8.95
N LEU A 92 13.49 1.19 -9.17
CA LEU A 92 13.38 2.61 -8.93
C LEU A 92 12.61 3.31 -10.07
N HIS A 93 11.55 4.01 -9.71
CA HIS A 93 10.80 4.87 -10.61
C HIS A 93 11.45 6.26 -10.67
N GLU A 94 12.44 6.41 -11.56
CA GLU A 94 13.27 7.62 -11.70
C GLU A 94 12.48 8.93 -11.86
N ALA A 95 11.37 8.90 -12.61
CA ALA A 95 10.54 10.09 -12.80
C ALA A 95 9.83 10.52 -11.51
N TRP A 96 9.46 9.56 -10.67
CA TRP A 96 8.81 9.84 -9.39
C TRP A 96 9.82 10.30 -8.35
N LEU A 97 11.02 9.70 -8.32
CA LEU A 97 12.10 10.18 -7.48
C LEU A 97 12.42 11.67 -7.75
N LYS A 98 12.51 12.07 -9.03
CA LYS A 98 12.75 13.48 -9.41
C LYS A 98 11.61 14.40 -8.99
N GLU A 99 10.37 13.94 -9.08
CA GLU A 99 9.19 14.68 -8.62
C GLU A 99 9.26 14.92 -7.10
N MET A 100 9.61 13.88 -6.35
CA MET A 100 9.80 13.96 -4.90
C MET A 100 10.94 14.94 -4.55
N GLU A 101 12.11 14.84 -5.21
CA GLU A 101 13.23 15.75 -4.99
C GLU A 101 12.82 17.21 -5.26
N ARG A 102 12.07 17.46 -6.34
CA ARG A 102 11.54 18.78 -6.66
C ARG A 102 10.60 19.29 -5.56
N TYR A 103 9.68 18.45 -5.08
CA TYR A 103 8.76 18.78 -4.00
C TYR A 103 9.47 19.23 -2.71
N PHE A 104 10.56 18.54 -2.32
CA PHE A 104 11.35 18.97 -1.16
C PHE A 104 12.11 20.27 -1.45
N HIS A 105 12.72 20.39 -2.62
CA HIS A 105 13.50 21.56 -3.03
C HIS A 105 12.65 22.83 -3.06
N GLU A 106 11.44 22.78 -3.64
CA GLU A 106 10.50 23.91 -3.68
C GLU A 106 10.08 24.40 -2.28
N ARG A 107 10.22 23.56 -1.26
CA ARG A 107 9.99 23.89 0.15
C ARG A 107 11.25 24.29 0.91
N GLY A 108 12.36 24.52 0.20
CA GLY A 108 13.64 24.89 0.79
C GLY A 108 14.28 23.76 1.62
N ARG A 109 13.97 22.50 1.30
CA ARG A 109 14.49 21.32 2.02
C ARG A 109 15.23 20.39 1.05
N VAL A 110 16.21 19.66 1.58
CA VAL A 110 16.80 18.51 0.88
C VAL A 110 15.99 17.27 1.25
N MET A 111 15.63 16.46 0.26
CA MET A 111 14.93 15.20 0.50
C MET A 111 15.81 14.26 1.34
N ALA A 112 15.24 13.67 2.39
CA ALA A 112 15.98 12.71 3.20
C ALA A 112 16.21 11.42 2.41
N PRO A 113 17.35 10.72 2.60
CA PRO A 113 17.62 9.46 1.89
C PRO A 113 16.54 8.39 2.10
N SER A 114 15.88 8.37 3.26
CA SER A 114 14.79 7.43 3.56
C SER A 114 13.57 7.58 2.65
N ASN A 115 13.32 8.79 2.12
CA ASN A 115 12.22 9.01 1.18
C ASN A 115 12.40 8.27 -0.15
N ARG A 116 13.64 7.96 -0.55
CA ARG A 116 13.94 7.26 -1.82
C ARG A 116 13.16 5.95 -1.97
N LYS A 117 12.94 5.23 -0.86
CA LYS A 117 12.15 3.99 -0.80
C LYS A 117 10.75 4.15 -1.40
N GLN A 118 10.12 5.33 -1.27
CA GLN A 118 8.79 5.58 -1.81
C GLN A 118 8.75 5.68 -3.34
N ALA A 119 9.92 5.69 -3.99
CA ALA A 119 10.08 5.57 -5.44
C ALA A 119 10.57 4.18 -5.87
N GLU A 120 10.78 3.25 -4.95
CA GLU A 120 11.03 1.85 -5.27
C GLU A 120 9.69 1.12 -5.34
N LEU A 121 9.36 0.59 -6.51
CA LEU A 121 8.08 -0.05 -6.82
C LEU A 121 8.29 -1.50 -7.25
N PRO A 122 7.32 -2.41 -7.07
CA PRO A 122 7.39 -3.73 -7.70
C PRO A 122 7.65 -3.62 -9.20
N ALA A 123 8.50 -4.49 -9.75
CA ALA A 123 8.96 -4.43 -11.15
C ALA A 123 7.84 -4.34 -12.20
N SER A 124 6.68 -4.92 -11.89
CA SER A 124 5.52 -4.96 -12.77
C SER A 124 4.44 -3.92 -12.44
N ALA A 125 4.66 -3.09 -11.41
CA ALA A 125 3.67 -2.14 -10.94
C ALA A 125 3.47 -0.99 -11.95
N GLU A 126 2.23 -0.56 -12.07
CA GLU A 126 1.90 0.71 -12.71
C GLU A 126 1.89 1.82 -11.66
N PHE A 127 2.58 2.92 -11.95
CA PHE A 127 2.65 4.06 -11.04
C PHE A 127 1.36 4.89 -11.10
N ILE A 128 0.79 5.18 -9.93
CA ILE A 128 -0.32 6.11 -9.76
C ILE A 128 0.19 7.31 -8.97
N ASN A 129 0.04 8.51 -9.53
CA ASN A 129 0.49 9.74 -8.88
C ASN A 129 -0.39 10.07 -7.66
N ASN A 130 0.23 10.66 -6.64
CA ASN A 130 -0.42 11.16 -5.43
C ASN A 130 -0.70 12.66 -5.54
#